data_AF-A0A944YIB0-F1
#
_entry.id   AF-A0A944YIB0-F1
#
_cell.length_a   1.000
_cell.length_b   1.000
_cell.length_c   1.000
_cell.angle_alpha   90.00
_cell.angle_beta   90.00
_cell.angle_gamma   90.00
#
_symmetry.space_group_name_H-M   'P 1'
#
loop_
_entity.id
_entity.type
_entity.pdbx_description
1 polymer ?
#
loop_
_entity_poly.entity_id
_entity_poly.type
_entity_poly.pdbx_seq_one_letter_code
_entity_poly.pdbx_strand_id
1 'polypeptide(L)'
;MLESVRNFLSGKRVIVIAVVLAIPFVFLGSTSFGTTFSSYGTVNGEPVTQIDINLATSQVSQRLQSIYGEEFSLEDLDEETSLGLIKNEIINQKTLLAQVKRMGLTTSEKKAKQEIINLDNFQGDQGFDQALFESSVRMNGFTSDEYIRLVQESMSLDTLLKAMGVSAFPIEKEIIAMASMLETSRDINFIKINKAELENTQKASLTEGQEFYDANPFLFLSQEQRDFSYIVLTFDAFKEQVNVPDGYIAEAYADYIDDIEGQVQNRISHYMIEKSNYNSSADARQSIDKVLKDIQSGILT
;
A
#
# COMPACT_ATOMS: atom_id res chain seq x y z
N MET A 1 -5.30 23.95 48.76
CA MET A 1 -5.85 22.79 48.00
C MET A 1 -4.78 22.01 47.24
N LEU A 2 -3.81 22.67 46.60
CA LEU A 2 -2.68 22.00 45.91
C LEU A 2 -1.77 21.17 46.83
N GLU A 3 -1.66 21.56 48.11
CA GLU A 3 -0.88 20.82 49.11
C GLU A 3 -1.55 19.50 49.55
N SER A 4 -2.88 19.45 49.49
CA SER A 4 -3.66 18.23 49.77
C SER A 4 -3.47 17.20 48.65
N VAL A 5 -3.39 17.67 47.39
CA VAL A 5 -3.06 16.83 46.22
C VAL A 5 -1.62 16.31 46.31
N ARG A 6 -0.66 17.14 46.72
CA ARG A 6 0.75 16.72 46.93
C ARG A 6 0.90 15.68 48.04
N ASN A 7 0.16 15.82 49.15
CA ASN A 7 0.18 14.82 50.23
C ASN A 7 -0.62 13.55 49.88
N PHE A 8 -1.63 13.65 49.02
CA PHE A 8 -2.34 12.47 48.48
C PHE A 8 -1.47 11.69 47.48
N LEU A 9 -0.59 12.39 46.75
CA LEU A 9 0.34 11.85 45.76
C LEU A 9 1.76 11.63 46.31
N SER A 10 1.94 11.35 47.61
CA SER A 10 3.24 10.95 48.15
C SER A 10 3.17 9.68 49.01
N GLY A 11 4.17 8.81 48.84
CA GLY A 11 4.30 7.53 49.56
C GLY A 11 3.71 6.31 48.86
N LYS A 12 3.61 5.19 49.59
CA LYS A 12 3.21 3.85 49.06
C LYS A 12 1.82 3.81 48.41
N ARG A 13 0.96 4.81 48.67
CA ARG A 13 -0.40 4.91 48.10
C ARG A 13 -0.39 5.29 46.62
N VAL A 14 0.61 6.06 46.17
CA VAL A 14 0.80 6.40 44.75
C VAL A 14 1.05 5.16 43.91
N ILE A 15 1.84 4.22 44.44
CA ILE A 15 2.17 2.97 43.75
C ILE A 15 0.90 2.16 43.51
N VAL A 16 -0.01 2.09 44.49
CA VAL A 16 -1.28 1.37 44.35
C VAL A 16 -2.16 2.02 43.27
N ILE A 17 -2.27 3.36 43.26
CA ILE A 17 -3.05 4.09 42.25
C ILE A 17 -2.42 3.94 40.86
N ALA A 18 -1.09 4.02 40.77
CA ALA A 18 -0.35 3.85 39.52
C ALA A 18 -0.51 2.43 38.94
N VAL A 19 -0.47 1.39 39.79
CA VAL A 19 -0.71 0.00 39.34
C VAL A 19 -2.15 -0.18 38.88
N VAL A 20 -3.15 0.37 39.60
CA VAL A 20 -4.55 0.29 39.18
C VAL A 20 -4.80 1.04 37.87
N LEU A 21 -4.15 2.18 37.65
CA LEU A 21 -4.19 2.90 36.39
C LEU A 21 -3.40 2.20 35.27
N ALA A 22 -2.36 1.44 35.58
CA ALA A 22 -1.56 0.71 34.59
C ALA A 22 -2.26 -0.56 34.06
N ILE A 23 -3.12 -1.20 34.86
CA ILE A 23 -3.88 -2.40 34.46
C ILE A 23 -4.61 -2.21 33.11
N PRO A 24 -5.42 -1.16 32.89
CA PRO A 24 -6.05 -0.97 31.58
C PRO A 24 -5.05 -0.79 30.43
N PHE A 25 -3.88 -0.16 30.64
CA PHE A 25 -2.86 -0.03 29.59
C PHE A 25 -2.16 -1.36 29.25
N VAL A 26 -2.03 -2.26 30.21
CA VAL A 26 -1.46 -3.61 30.00
C VAL A 26 -2.45 -4.53 29.28
N PHE A 27 -3.75 -4.43 29.59
CA PHE A 27 -4.79 -5.29 28.98
C PHE A 27 -5.38 -4.74 27.68
N LEU A 28 -5.43 -3.43 27.47
CA LEU A 28 -5.99 -2.80 26.26
C LEU A 28 -4.90 -2.37 25.25
N GLY A 29 -3.63 -2.28 25.67
CA GLY A 29 -2.55 -1.78 24.83
C GLY A 29 -2.59 -0.26 24.63
N SER A 30 -1.43 0.34 24.38
CA SER A 30 -1.29 1.77 24.06
C SER A 30 -1.72 2.14 22.64
N THR A 31 -2.35 1.22 21.90
CA THR A 31 -2.68 1.39 20.47
C THR A 31 -3.99 2.16 20.25
N SER A 32 -4.83 2.34 21.27
CA SER A 32 -6.14 2.99 21.11
C SER A 32 -6.14 4.52 21.23
N PHE A 33 -5.02 5.16 21.56
CA PHE A 33 -4.89 6.62 21.65
C PHE A 33 -3.87 7.13 20.66
N GLY A 34 -4.21 7.16 19.36
CA GLY A 34 -3.29 7.67 18.36
C GLY A 34 -3.71 7.63 16.89
N THR A 35 -4.97 7.40 16.54
CA THR A 35 -5.45 7.76 15.20
C THR A 35 -5.98 9.19 15.25
N THR A 36 -5.07 10.16 15.30
CA THR A 36 -5.41 11.50 14.83
C THR A 36 -5.86 11.33 13.40
N PHE A 37 -7.16 11.48 13.14
CA PHE A 37 -7.70 11.51 11.78
C PHE A 37 -7.03 12.69 11.06
N SER A 38 -5.90 12.45 10.40
CA SER A 38 -5.28 13.41 9.50
C SER A 38 -6.17 13.46 8.25
N SER A 39 -7.08 14.44 8.24
CA SER A 39 -7.77 14.83 7.03
C SER A 39 -6.80 15.70 6.21
N TYR A 40 -6.49 15.26 5.00
CA TYR A 40 -5.61 15.97 4.05
C TYR A 40 -6.39 16.95 3.16
N GLY A 41 -7.64 17.23 3.53
CA GLY A 41 -8.55 18.13 2.81
C GLY A 41 -9.87 17.46 2.45
N THR A 42 -10.65 18.11 1.59
CA THR A 42 -11.94 17.59 1.11
C THR A 42 -12.07 17.79 -0.39
N VAL A 43 -12.72 16.84 -1.08
CA VAL A 43 -13.12 16.94 -2.48
C VAL A 43 -14.63 16.81 -2.55
N ASN A 44 -15.33 17.84 -3.03
CA ASN A 44 -16.79 17.88 -3.10
C ASN A 44 -17.51 17.52 -1.78
N GLY A 45 -16.91 17.87 -0.64
CA GLY A 45 -17.44 17.57 0.70
C GLY A 45 -17.02 16.22 1.28
N GLU A 46 -16.36 15.35 0.50
CA GLU A 46 -15.82 14.09 0.98
C GLU A 46 -14.41 14.30 1.56
N PRO A 47 -14.13 13.87 2.80
CA PRO A 47 -12.81 13.99 3.40
C PRO A 47 -11.80 13.08 2.70
N VAL A 48 -10.58 13.58 2.55
CA VAL A 48 -9.42 12.83 2.08
C VAL A 48 -8.63 12.36 3.30
N THR A 49 -8.50 11.06 3.47
CA THR A 49 -7.79 10.40 4.56
C THR A 49 -6.44 9.87 4.09
N GLN A 50 -5.56 9.48 5.02
CA GLN A 50 -4.29 8.81 4.65
C GLN A 50 -4.54 7.51 3.86
N ILE A 51 -5.64 6.82 4.15
CA ILE A 51 -6.03 5.60 3.43
C ILE A 51 -6.27 5.89 1.95
N ASP A 52 -6.97 6.99 1.66
CA ASP A 52 -7.24 7.40 0.28
C ASP A 52 -5.95 7.69 -0.49
N ILE A 53 -4.96 8.28 0.19
CA ILE A 53 -3.64 8.52 -0.39
C ILE A 53 -2.95 7.19 -0.71
N ASN A 54 -2.89 6.27 0.25
CA ASN A 54 -2.24 4.97 0.06
C ASN A 54 -2.91 4.15 -1.06
N LEU A 55 -4.24 4.17 -1.13
CA LEU A 55 -5.01 3.49 -2.17
C LEU A 55 -4.74 4.12 -3.55
N ALA A 56 -4.75 5.44 -3.64
CA ALA A 56 -4.45 6.16 -4.87
C ALA A 56 -3.01 5.90 -5.34
N THR A 57 -2.02 5.94 -4.43
CA THR A 57 -0.62 5.59 -4.75
C THR A 57 -0.51 4.19 -5.31
N SER A 58 -1.15 3.20 -4.67
CA SER A 58 -1.13 1.81 -5.13
C SER A 58 -1.75 1.66 -6.52
N GLN A 59 -2.89 2.32 -6.78
CA GLN A 59 -3.55 2.27 -8.09
C GLN A 59 -2.75 2.96 -9.19
N VAL A 60 -2.16 4.12 -8.91
CA VAL A 60 -1.30 4.82 -9.88
C VAL A 60 -0.08 3.96 -10.19
N SER A 61 0.57 3.38 -9.17
CA SER A 61 1.71 2.48 -9.34
C SER A 61 1.36 1.28 -10.23
N GLN A 62 0.28 0.56 -9.91
CA GLN A 62 -0.19 -0.59 -10.71
C GLN A 62 -0.52 -0.21 -12.15
N ARG A 63 -1.16 0.95 -12.38
CA ARG A 63 -1.47 1.46 -13.71
C ARG A 63 -0.21 1.74 -14.51
N LEU A 64 0.79 2.36 -13.90
CA LEU A 64 2.06 2.67 -14.56
C LEU A 64 2.87 1.41 -14.84
N GLN A 65 2.92 0.46 -13.89
CA GLN A 65 3.54 -0.85 -14.11
C GLN A 65 2.89 -1.62 -15.25
N SER A 66 1.56 -1.53 -15.40
CA SER A 66 0.85 -2.17 -16.52
C SER A 66 1.20 -1.56 -17.88
N ILE A 67 1.61 -0.29 -17.93
CA ILE A 67 1.94 0.43 -19.17
C ILE A 67 3.43 0.31 -19.51
N TYR A 68 4.30 0.44 -18.50
CA TYR A 68 5.74 0.58 -18.65
C TYR A 68 6.53 -0.68 -18.25
N GLY A 69 5.88 -1.66 -17.61
CA GLY A 69 6.48 -2.91 -17.14
C GLY A 69 6.61 -3.00 -15.61
N GLU A 70 6.80 -4.21 -15.10
CA GLU A 70 6.85 -4.49 -13.64
C GLU A 70 8.03 -3.81 -12.93
N GLU A 71 9.10 -3.47 -13.65
CA GLU A 71 10.28 -2.79 -13.10
C GLU A 71 10.04 -1.29 -12.81
N PHE A 72 8.96 -0.71 -13.32
CA PHE A 72 8.66 0.72 -13.15
C PHE A 72 8.25 1.05 -11.70
N SER A 73 8.90 2.04 -11.10
CA SER A 73 8.57 2.59 -9.78
C SER A 73 8.02 4.02 -9.89
N LEU A 74 7.13 4.39 -8.97
CA LEU A 74 6.70 5.80 -8.82
C LEU A 74 7.85 6.73 -8.45
N GLU A 75 8.92 6.19 -7.88
CA GLU A 75 10.15 6.90 -7.50
C GLU A 75 11.01 7.26 -8.73
N ASP A 76 10.76 6.65 -9.88
CA ASP A 76 11.42 6.99 -11.15
C ASP A 76 10.87 8.31 -11.74
N LEU A 77 9.73 8.79 -11.23
CA LEU A 77 9.14 10.07 -11.60
C LEU A 77 9.64 11.17 -10.66
N ASP A 78 9.68 12.40 -11.17
CA ASP A 78 9.87 13.55 -10.29
C ASP A 78 8.72 13.67 -9.28
N GLU A 79 9.03 14.22 -8.11
CA GLU A 79 8.08 14.31 -6.99
C GLU A 79 6.79 15.07 -7.36
N GLU A 80 6.91 16.14 -8.16
CA GLU A 80 5.76 16.93 -8.59
C GLU A 80 4.81 16.12 -9.49
N THR A 81 5.36 15.37 -10.46
CA THR A 81 4.60 14.49 -11.34
C THR A 81 3.94 13.36 -10.55
N SER A 82 4.69 12.69 -9.68
CA SER A 82 4.18 11.57 -8.87
C SER A 82 3.03 12.04 -7.96
N LEU A 83 3.23 13.13 -7.21
CA LEU A 83 2.19 13.72 -6.38
C LEU A 83 0.99 14.23 -7.20
N GLY A 84 1.24 14.79 -8.39
CA GLY A 84 0.20 15.23 -9.32
C GLY A 84 -0.71 14.09 -9.77
N LEU A 85 -0.13 12.94 -10.11
CA LEU A 85 -0.87 11.73 -10.49
C LEU A 85 -1.69 11.18 -9.33
N ILE A 86 -1.10 11.07 -8.14
CA ILE A 86 -1.79 10.60 -6.92
C ILE A 86 -2.95 11.54 -6.57
N LYS A 87 -2.71 12.86 -6.60
CA LYS A 87 -3.75 13.86 -6.32
C LYS A 87 -4.91 13.76 -7.31
N ASN A 88 -4.62 13.62 -8.60
CA ASN A 88 -5.66 13.46 -9.62
C ASN A 88 -6.48 12.19 -9.41
N GLU A 89 -5.83 11.09 -9.03
CA GLU A 89 -6.52 9.83 -8.70
C GLU A 89 -7.46 10.02 -7.50
N ILE A 90 -7.00 10.64 -6.41
CA ILE A 90 -7.84 10.97 -5.24
C ILE A 90 -9.03 11.85 -5.65
N ILE A 91 -8.78 12.90 -6.44
CA ILE A 91 -9.84 13.82 -6.89
C ILE A 91 -10.90 13.05 -7.69
N ASN A 92 -10.49 12.17 -8.61
CA ASN A 92 -11.41 11.37 -9.40
C ASN A 92 -12.25 10.44 -8.53
N GLN A 93 -11.61 9.66 -7.65
CA GLN A 93 -12.30 8.73 -6.76
C GLN A 93 -13.31 9.44 -5.85
N LYS A 94 -12.89 10.54 -5.19
CA LYS A 94 -13.77 11.29 -4.29
C LYS A 94 -14.88 12.02 -5.04
N THR A 95 -14.62 12.50 -6.25
CA THR A 95 -15.67 13.11 -7.10
C THR A 95 -16.73 12.09 -7.48
N LEU A 96 -16.32 10.88 -7.89
CA LEU A 96 -17.25 9.79 -8.19
C LEU A 96 -18.01 9.34 -6.94
N LEU A 97 -17.34 9.21 -5.80
CA LEU A 97 -17.97 8.85 -4.53
C LEU A 97 -19.02 9.89 -4.10
N ALA A 98 -18.70 11.18 -4.19
CA ALA A 98 -19.64 12.27 -3.92
C ALA A 98 -20.86 12.18 -4.85
N GLN A 99 -20.67 11.81 -6.12
CA GLN A 99 -21.75 11.61 -7.07
C GLN A 99 -22.64 10.41 -6.70
N VAL A 100 -22.04 9.28 -6.36
CA VAL A 100 -22.74 8.07 -5.88
C VAL A 100 -23.62 8.41 -4.68
N LYS A 101 -23.07 9.11 -3.68
CA LYS A 101 -23.80 9.55 -2.48
C LYS A 101 -24.92 10.52 -2.82
N ARG A 102 -24.67 11.49 -3.70
CA ARG A 102 -25.69 12.45 -4.19
C ARG A 102 -26.86 11.76 -4.89
N MET A 103 -26.61 10.66 -5.61
CA MET A 103 -27.64 9.86 -6.28
C MET A 103 -28.36 8.90 -5.32
N GLY A 104 -27.92 8.79 -4.06
CA GLY A 104 -28.45 7.81 -3.11
C GLY A 104 -28.11 6.36 -3.49
N LEU A 105 -27.10 6.16 -4.33
CA LEU A 105 -26.63 4.83 -4.70
C LEU A 105 -25.82 4.26 -3.54
N THR A 106 -26.31 3.18 -2.94
CA THR A 106 -25.62 2.49 -1.87
C THR A 106 -25.82 0.99 -1.99
N THR A 107 -24.73 0.25 -1.77
CA THR A 107 -24.75 -1.21 -1.70
C THR A 107 -25.12 -1.64 -0.29
N SER A 108 -26.08 -2.56 -0.16
CA SER A 108 -26.46 -3.08 1.16
C SER A 108 -25.28 -3.74 1.88
N GLU A 109 -25.23 -3.60 3.22
CA GLU A 109 -24.18 -4.21 4.05
C GLU A 109 -24.10 -5.73 3.86
N LYS A 110 -25.26 -6.39 3.74
CA LYS A 110 -25.34 -7.83 3.46
C LYS A 110 -24.59 -8.22 2.18
N LYS A 111 -24.75 -7.42 1.11
CA LYS A 111 -24.09 -7.67 -0.17
C LYS A 111 -22.59 -7.44 -0.09
N ALA A 112 -22.16 -6.39 0.62
CA ALA A 112 -20.74 -6.15 0.88
C ALA A 112 -20.09 -7.27 1.70
N LYS A 113 -20.76 -7.76 2.75
CA LYS A 113 -20.29 -8.93 3.51
C LYS A 113 -20.18 -10.19 2.65
N GLN A 114 -21.16 -10.42 1.77
CA GLN A 114 -21.10 -11.55 0.84
C GLN A 114 -19.92 -11.43 -0.12
N GLU A 115 -19.61 -10.23 -0.60
CA GLU A 115 -18.43 -10.00 -1.44
C GLU A 115 -17.15 -10.31 -0.66
N ILE A 116 -17.01 -9.78 0.56
CA ILE A 116 -15.87 -10.05 1.44
C ILE A 116 -15.69 -11.55 1.69
N ILE A 117 -16.78 -12.28 1.94
CA ILE A 117 -16.77 -13.73 2.18
C ILE A 117 -16.27 -14.50 0.96
N ASN A 118 -16.35 -13.95 -0.25
CA ASN A 118 -15.90 -14.60 -1.47
C ASN A 118 -14.45 -14.26 -1.84
N LEU A 119 -13.78 -13.36 -1.11
CA LEU A 119 -12.40 -13.00 -1.42
C LEU A 119 -11.43 -14.07 -0.90
N ASP A 120 -10.51 -14.50 -1.76
CA ASP A 120 -9.55 -15.59 -1.48
C ASP A 120 -8.60 -15.27 -0.31
N ASN A 121 -8.25 -14.00 -0.16
CA ASN A 121 -7.40 -13.50 0.92
C ASN A 121 -8.02 -13.64 2.32
N PHE A 122 -9.31 -13.96 2.42
CA PHE A 122 -10.02 -14.21 3.68
C PHE A 122 -10.52 -15.66 3.80
N GLN A 123 -10.06 -16.56 2.92
CA GLN A 123 -10.33 -18.00 3.02
C GLN A 123 -9.26 -18.70 3.87
N GLY A 124 -9.68 -19.60 4.74
CA GLY A 124 -8.85 -20.63 5.37
C GLY A 124 -9.15 -22.02 4.80
N ASP A 125 -8.70 -23.06 5.50
CA ASP A 125 -8.80 -24.47 5.05
C ASP A 125 -10.24 -24.98 4.83
N GLN A 126 -11.25 -24.30 5.38
CA GLN A 126 -12.66 -24.71 5.31
C GLN A 126 -13.57 -23.61 4.72
N GLY A 127 -12.99 -22.63 4.03
CA GLY A 127 -13.69 -21.45 3.51
C GLY A 127 -13.44 -20.21 4.37
N PHE A 128 -14.35 -19.24 4.34
CA PHE A 128 -14.15 -17.94 5.00
C PHE A 128 -13.76 -18.08 6.47
N ASP A 129 -12.62 -17.49 6.83
CA ASP A 129 -12.09 -17.46 8.20
C ASP A 129 -12.25 -16.04 8.78
N GLN A 130 -13.14 -15.91 9.76
CA GLN A 130 -13.40 -14.63 10.41
C GLN A 130 -12.21 -14.10 11.21
N ALA A 131 -11.43 -14.98 11.86
CA ALA A 131 -10.26 -14.56 12.61
C ALA A 131 -9.16 -14.05 11.67
N LEU A 132 -8.98 -14.71 10.52
CA LEU A 132 -8.09 -14.26 9.46
C LEU A 132 -8.53 -12.91 8.90
N PHE A 133 -9.82 -12.75 8.55
CA PHE A 133 -10.38 -11.48 8.09
C PHE A 133 -10.12 -10.36 9.10
N GLU A 134 -10.52 -10.55 10.35
CA GLU A 134 -10.38 -9.51 11.36
C GLU A 134 -8.91 -9.17 11.66
N SER A 135 -8.03 -10.17 11.70
CA SER A 135 -6.59 -9.94 11.91
C SER A 135 -5.96 -9.18 10.74
N SER A 136 -6.27 -9.57 9.50
CA SER A 136 -5.78 -8.94 8.27
C SER A 136 -6.26 -7.49 8.16
N VAL A 137 -7.55 -7.25 8.39
CA VAL A 137 -8.14 -5.91 8.35
C VAL A 137 -7.53 -5.00 9.42
N ARG A 138 -7.35 -5.52 10.65
CA ARG A 138 -6.67 -4.77 11.73
C ARG A 138 -5.20 -4.48 11.44
N MET A 139 -4.47 -5.42 10.84
CA MET A 139 -3.09 -5.18 10.42
C MET A 139 -2.97 -4.06 9.38
N ASN A 140 -3.99 -3.88 8.56
CA ASN A 140 -4.07 -2.78 7.59
C ASN A 140 -4.63 -1.48 8.19
N GLY A 141 -4.84 -1.42 9.51
CA GLY A 141 -5.27 -0.21 10.23
C GLY A 141 -6.78 0.04 10.20
N PHE A 142 -7.59 -0.94 9.83
CA PHE A 142 -9.05 -0.81 9.76
C PHE A 142 -9.74 -1.57 10.90
N THR A 143 -10.91 -1.08 11.30
CA THR A 143 -11.91 -1.91 11.98
C THR A 143 -12.71 -2.71 10.94
N SER A 144 -13.30 -3.83 11.36
CA SER A 144 -14.16 -4.64 10.49
C SER A 144 -15.30 -3.83 9.86
N ASP A 145 -15.93 -2.94 10.64
CA ASP A 145 -17.03 -2.10 10.18
C ASP A 145 -16.56 -1.03 9.18
N GLU A 146 -15.37 -0.46 9.36
CA GLU A 146 -14.79 0.48 8.40
C GLU A 146 -14.47 -0.20 7.08
N TYR A 147 -13.91 -1.42 7.14
CA TYR A 147 -13.62 -2.17 5.93
C TYR A 147 -14.90 -2.58 5.18
N ILE A 148 -15.95 -2.97 5.89
CA ILE A 148 -17.27 -3.24 5.27
C ILE A 148 -17.80 -1.98 4.59
N ARG A 149 -17.70 -0.80 5.23
CA ARG A 149 -18.08 0.47 4.60
C ARG A 149 -17.25 0.80 3.36
N LEU A 150 -15.94 0.57 3.41
CA LEU A 150 -15.05 0.75 2.27
C LEU A 150 -15.49 -0.12 1.08
N VAL A 151 -15.83 -1.38 1.33
CA VAL A 151 -16.35 -2.30 0.30
C VAL A 151 -17.71 -1.81 -0.22
N GLN A 152 -18.61 -1.35 0.65
CA GLN A 152 -19.89 -0.76 0.21
C GLN A 152 -19.69 0.44 -0.72
N GLU A 153 -18.78 1.35 -0.38
CA GLU A 153 -18.46 2.53 -1.20
C GLU A 153 -17.89 2.12 -2.55
N SER A 154 -16.92 1.19 -2.55
CA SER A 154 -16.31 0.63 -3.77
C SER A 154 -17.34 -0.02 -4.71
N MET A 155 -18.20 -0.91 -4.17
CA MET A 155 -19.24 -1.57 -4.97
C MET A 155 -20.29 -0.58 -5.53
N SER A 156 -20.60 0.47 -4.78
CA SER A 156 -21.54 1.50 -5.21
C SER A 156 -20.95 2.34 -6.34
N LEU A 157 -19.65 2.62 -6.28
CA LEU A 157 -18.90 3.29 -7.35
C LEU A 157 -18.80 2.43 -8.61
N ASP A 158 -18.47 1.14 -8.47
CA ASP A 158 -18.48 0.18 -9.59
C ASP A 158 -19.86 0.09 -10.27
N THR A 159 -20.94 0.09 -9.48
CA THR A 159 -22.32 0.12 -10.01
C THR A 159 -22.57 1.36 -10.86
N LEU A 160 -22.14 2.54 -10.40
CA LEU A 160 -22.27 3.78 -11.17
C LEU A 160 -21.45 3.72 -12.46
N LEU A 161 -20.20 3.27 -12.40
CA LEU A 161 -19.33 3.15 -13.57
C LEU A 161 -19.88 2.18 -14.60
N LYS A 162 -20.41 1.02 -14.17
CA LYS A 162 -21.09 0.07 -15.05
C LYS A 162 -22.33 0.70 -15.69
N ALA A 163 -23.14 1.42 -14.92
CA ALA A 163 -24.31 2.12 -15.47
C ALA A 163 -23.93 3.18 -16.50
N MET A 164 -22.81 3.89 -16.31
CA MET A 164 -22.28 4.86 -17.28
C MET A 164 -21.68 4.19 -18.53
N GLY A 165 -21.03 3.03 -18.36
CA GLY A 165 -20.45 2.24 -19.45
C GLY A 165 -21.49 1.52 -20.31
N VAL A 166 -22.67 1.22 -19.76
CA VAL A 166 -23.82 0.69 -20.52
C VAL A 166 -24.55 1.85 -21.20
N SER A 167 -23.87 2.50 -22.15
CA SER A 167 -24.51 3.44 -23.09
C SER A 167 -25.09 2.72 -24.31
N ALA A 168 -25.44 1.44 -24.18
CA ALA A 168 -26.15 0.69 -25.20
C ALA A 168 -27.64 0.73 -24.84
N PHE A 169 -28.41 1.55 -25.56
CA PHE A 169 -29.87 1.45 -25.54
C PHE A 169 -30.23 0.26 -26.42
N PRO A 170 -30.63 -0.89 -25.85
CA PRO A 170 -30.92 -2.05 -26.67
C PRO A 170 -32.15 -1.74 -27.53
N ILE A 171 -32.02 -1.91 -28.83
CA ILE A 171 -33.14 -1.74 -29.76
C ILE A 171 -34.02 -2.99 -29.62
N GLU A 172 -35.32 -2.82 -29.44
CA GLU A 172 -36.27 -3.95 -29.26
C GLU A 172 -36.09 -5.03 -30.33
N LYS A 173 -35.85 -4.63 -31.59
CA LYS A 173 -35.57 -5.52 -32.71
C LYS A 173 -34.33 -6.41 -32.48
N GLU A 174 -33.27 -5.88 -31.87
CA GLU A 174 -32.04 -6.62 -31.59
C GLU A 174 -32.24 -7.61 -30.45
N ILE A 175 -33.00 -7.23 -29.42
CA ILE A 175 -33.38 -8.14 -28.33
C ILE A 175 -34.19 -9.32 -28.89
N ILE A 176 -35.20 -9.05 -29.73
CA ILE A 176 -36.03 -10.09 -30.35
C ILE A 176 -35.19 -10.99 -31.28
N ALA A 177 -34.26 -10.42 -32.04
CA ALA A 177 -33.37 -11.19 -32.91
C ALA A 177 -32.45 -12.11 -32.10
N MET A 178 -31.87 -11.60 -31.00
CA MET A 178 -31.02 -12.39 -30.11
C MET A 178 -31.80 -13.49 -29.41
N ALA A 179 -32.98 -13.18 -28.86
CA ALA A 179 -33.87 -14.17 -28.25
C ALA A 179 -34.26 -15.27 -29.24
N SER A 180 -34.65 -14.89 -30.47
CA SER A 180 -34.94 -15.85 -31.54
C SER A 180 -33.74 -16.74 -31.87
N MET A 181 -32.52 -16.20 -31.84
CA MET A 181 -31.30 -16.97 -32.10
C MET A 181 -31.01 -17.97 -30.97
N LEU A 182 -31.22 -17.56 -29.71
CA LEU A 182 -31.04 -18.43 -28.53
C LEU A 182 -32.09 -19.54 -28.46
N GLU A 183 -33.32 -19.25 -28.88
CA GLU A 183 -34.42 -20.23 -28.93
C GLU A 183 -34.41 -21.08 -30.21
N THR A 184 -33.50 -20.82 -31.14
CA THR A 184 -33.37 -21.63 -32.35
C THR A 184 -32.76 -22.98 -32.02
N SER A 185 -33.59 -24.03 -32.09
CA SER A 185 -33.10 -25.41 -32.13
C SER A 185 -32.70 -25.79 -33.56
N ARG A 186 -31.58 -26.51 -33.70
CA ARG A 186 -31.06 -27.03 -34.97
C ARG A 186 -30.84 -28.53 -34.85
N ASP A 187 -31.48 -29.29 -35.72
CA ASP A 187 -31.13 -30.70 -35.91
C ASP A 187 -29.89 -30.76 -36.80
N ILE A 188 -28.79 -31.27 -36.26
CA ILE A 188 -27.54 -31.48 -36.99
C ILE A 188 -27.32 -32.96 -37.24
N ASN A 189 -27.26 -33.33 -38.53
CA ASN A 189 -26.75 -34.63 -38.93
C ASN A 189 -25.23 -34.50 -39.12
N PHE A 190 -24.47 -35.25 -38.32
CA PHE A 190 -23.03 -35.33 -38.49
C PHE A 190 -22.58 -36.78 -38.55
N ILE A 191 -21.51 -37.02 -39.29
CA ILE A 191 -20.84 -38.31 -39.33
C ILE A 191 -19.68 -38.22 -38.34
N LYS A 192 -19.71 -39.06 -37.31
CA LYS A 192 -18.59 -39.16 -36.37
C LYS A 192 -17.53 -40.09 -36.96
N ILE A 193 -16.42 -39.51 -37.41
CA ILE A 193 -15.27 -40.28 -37.89
C ILE A 193 -14.43 -40.70 -36.68
N ASN A 194 -14.17 -42.00 -36.56
CA ASN A 194 -13.25 -42.52 -35.54
C ASN A 194 -11.81 -42.23 -35.98
N LYS A 195 -11.17 -41.27 -35.30
CA LYS A 195 -9.77 -40.88 -35.58
C LYS A 195 -8.82 -42.08 -35.53
N ALA A 196 -8.98 -42.97 -34.55
CA ALA A 196 -8.10 -44.12 -34.38
C ALA A 196 -8.23 -45.14 -35.53
N GLU A 197 -9.45 -45.34 -36.06
CA GLU A 197 -9.64 -46.19 -37.24
C GLU A 197 -9.00 -45.57 -38.48
N LEU A 198 -9.16 -44.25 -38.67
CA LEU A 198 -8.58 -43.55 -39.80
C LEU A 198 -7.04 -43.57 -39.76
N GLU A 199 -6.42 -43.32 -38.60
CA GLU A 199 -4.96 -43.41 -38.43
C GLU A 199 -4.44 -44.82 -38.73
N ASN A 200 -5.16 -45.87 -38.32
CA ASN A 200 -4.77 -47.26 -38.61
C ASN A 200 -4.88 -47.62 -40.11
N THR A 201 -5.72 -46.91 -40.88
CA THR A 201 -5.80 -47.09 -42.34
C THR A 201 -4.69 -46.36 -43.10
N GLN A 202 -4.10 -45.31 -42.52
CA GLN A 202 -3.01 -44.55 -43.14
C GLN A 202 -1.66 -45.02 -42.59
N LYS A 203 -1.00 -45.89 -43.34
CA LYS A 203 0.38 -46.29 -43.04
C LYS A 203 1.33 -45.42 -43.87
N ALA A 204 1.99 -44.46 -43.22
CA ALA A 204 3.07 -43.73 -43.84
C ALA A 204 4.21 -44.70 -44.20
N SER A 205 4.68 -44.63 -45.44
CA SER A 205 5.83 -45.39 -45.90
C SER A 205 7.14 -44.67 -45.57
N LEU A 206 8.25 -45.42 -45.53
CA LEU A 206 9.59 -44.82 -45.39
C LEU A 206 9.93 -43.91 -46.57
N THR A 207 9.41 -44.20 -47.77
CA THR A 207 9.61 -43.38 -48.96
C THR A 207 8.96 -42.01 -48.81
N GLU A 208 7.70 -41.95 -48.38
CA GLU A 208 7.00 -40.68 -48.11
C GLU A 208 7.67 -39.92 -46.96
N GLY A 209 8.17 -40.63 -45.96
CA GLY A 209 8.94 -40.03 -44.86
C GLY A 209 10.24 -39.38 -45.34
N GLN A 210 10.96 -40.04 -46.24
CA GLN A 210 12.20 -39.49 -46.84
C GLN A 210 11.90 -38.27 -47.71
N GLU A 211 10.87 -38.33 -48.57
CA GLU A 211 10.46 -37.19 -49.40
C GLU A 211 10.05 -35.98 -48.54
N PHE A 212 9.33 -36.21 -47.45
CA PHE A 212 8.94 -35.15 -46.51
C PHE A 212 10.16 -34.55 -45.80
N TYR A 213 11.11 -35.39 -45.36
CA TYR A 213 12.35 -34.93 -44.74
C TYR A 213 13.18 -34.06 -45.70
N ASP A 214 13.36 -34.51 -46.94
CA ASP A 214 14.14 -33.80 -47.95
C ASP A 214 13.49 -32.49 -48.38
N ALA A 215 12.15 -32.42 -48.38
CA ALA A 215 11.41 -31.20 -48.68
C ALA A 215 11.37 -30.18 -47.52
N ASN A 216 11.61 -30.63 -46.27
CA ASN A 216 11.47 -29.79 -45.06
C ASN A 216 12.72 -29.83 -44.14
N PRO A 217 13.94 -29.57 -44.66
CA PRO A 217 15.17 -29.73 -43.89
C PRO A 217 15.23 -28.84 -42.63
N PHE A 218 14.59 -27.66 -42.68
CA PHE A 218 14.57 -26.72 -41.55
C PHE A 218 13.78 -27.23 -40.33
N LEU A 219 12.83 -28.15 -40.51
CA LEU A 219 12.06 -28.73 -39.39
C LEU A 219 12.88 -29.73 -38.57
N PHE A 220 14.00 -30.21 -39.10
CA PHE A 220 14.81 -31.27 -38.51
C PHE A 220 16.21 -30.81 -38.10
N LEU A 221 16.45 -29.49 -38.12
CA LEU A 221 17.68 -28.92 -37.56
C LEU A 221 17.69 -29.07 -36.04
N SER A 222 18.83 -29.46 -35.48
CA SER A 222 19.04 -29.37 -34.04
C SER A 222 18.99 -27.90 -33.60
N GLN A 223 18.65 -27.67 -32.33
CA GLN A 223 18.83 -26.35 -31.75
C GLN A 223 20.28 -25.90 -31.90
N GLU A 224 20.47 -24.60 -32.15
CA GLU A 224 21.79 -24.01 -32.24
C GLU A 224 22.51 -24.16 -30.89
N GLN A 225 23.64 -24.86 -30.88
CA GLN A 225 24.51 -24.96 -29.71
C GLN A 225 25.69 -24.02 -29.90
N ARG A 226 26.03 -23.27 -28.85
CA ARG A 226 27.19 -22.36 -28.83
C ARG A 226 28.00 -22.59 -27.58
N ASP A 227 29.31 -22.57 -27.74
CA ASP A 227 30.26 -22.60 -26.64
C ASP A 227 30.69 -21.17 -26.28
N PHE A 228 30.71 -20.87 -24.98
CA PHE A 228 31.17 -19.57 -24.47
C PHE A 228 32.14 -19.75 -23.30
N SER A 229 33.15 -18.88 -23.25
CA SER A 229 34.03 -18.73 -22.10
C SER A 229 33.68 -17.44 -21.38
N TYR A 230 33.53 -17.50 -20.05
CA TYR A 230 33.21 -16.34 -19.22
C TYR A 230 34.05 -16.35 -17.95
N ILE A 231 34.28 -15.16 -17.39
CA ILE A 231 34.91 -14.97 -16.08
C ILE A 231 33.79 -14.62 -15.12
N VAL A 232 33.65 -15.40 -14.04
CA VAL A 232 32.68 -15.13 -12.98
C VAL A 232 33.37 -14.36 -11.86
N LEU A 233 32.87 -13.17 -11.56
CA LEU A 233 33.26 -12.39 -10.40
C LEU A 233 32.10 -12.38 -9.42
N THR A 234 32.19 -13.16 -8.35
CA THR A 234 31.22 -13.11 -7.25
C THR A 234 31.81 -12.34 -6.08
N PHE A 235 30.94 -11.69 -5.32
CA PHE A 235 31.32 -11.01 -4.09
C PHE A 235 31.97 -11.98 -3.09
N ASP A 236 31.45 -13.20 -2.98
CA ASP A 236 32.00 -14.22 -2.07
C ASP A 236 33.43 -14.64 -2.47
N ALA A 237 33.68 -14.85 -3.77
CA ALA A 237 35.02 -15.20 -4.26
C ALA A 237 36.02 -14.05 -4.07
N PHE A 238 35.57 -12.79 -4.14
CA PHE A 238 36.40 -11.63 -3.85
C PHE A 238 36.68 -11.51 -2.34
N LYS A 239 35.66 -11.70 -1.50
CA LYS A 239 35.76 -11.62 -0.04
C LYS A 239 36.84 -12.56 0.53
N GLU A 240 36.97 -13.76 -0.01
CA GLU A 240 38.01 -14.72 0.40
C GLU A 240 39.44 -14.27 0.06
N GLN A 241 39.59 -13.37 -0.92
CA GLN A 241 40.89 -12.81 -1.32
C GLN A 241 41.26 -11.54 -0.54
N VAL A 242 40.32 -10.96 0.20
CA VAL A 242 40.58 -9.75 1.01
C VAL A 242 41.27 -10.14 2.30
N ASN A 243 42.55 -9.78 2.42
CA ASN A 243 43.30 -9.88 3.67
C ASN A 243 43.11 -8.60 4.49
N VAL A 244 42.41 -8.68 5.62
CA VAL A 244 42.24 -7.55 6.55
C VAL A 244 43.42 -7.53 7.52
N PRO A 245 44.27 -6.48 7.52
CA PRO A 245 45.41 -6.40 8.43
C PRO A 245 45.00 -6.35 9.90
N ASP A 246 45.86 -6.89 10.77
CA ASP A 246 45.66 -6.80 12.22
C ASP A 246 45.60 -5.33 12.67
N GLY A 247 44.56 -4.98 13.43
CA GLY A 247 44.34 -3.62 13.93
C GLY A 247 43.49 -2.71 13.03
N TYR A 248 43.26 -3.08 11.76
CA TYR A 248 42.46 -2.25 10.83
C TYR A 248 41.04 -1.98 11.34
N ILE A 249 40.38 -2.98 11.93
CA ILE A 249 39.03 -2.83 12.50
C ILE A 249 39.04 -1.87 13.69
N ALA A 250 40.09 -1.90 14.51
CA ALA A 250 40.21 -1.04 15.68
C ALA A 250 40.48 0.42 15.27
N GLU A 251 41.33 0.63 14.26
CA GLU A 251 41.60 1.95 13.68
C GLU A 251 40.36 2.52 13.00
N ALA A 252 39.67 1.74 12.16
CA ALA A 252 38.42 2.17 11.53
C ALA A 252 37.31 2.50 12.54
N TYR A 253 37.28 1.79 13.67
CA TYR A 253 36.34 2.10 14.76
C TYR A 253 36.72 3.38 15.51
N ALA A 254 38.02 3.62 15.73
CA ALA A 254 38.50 4.86 16.33
C ALA A 254 38.17 6.07 15.43
N ASP A 255 38.43 5.96 14.13
CA ASP A 255 38.08 6.98 13.13
C ASP A 255 36.57 7.28 13.12
N TYR A 256 35.74 6.25 13.24
CA TYR A 256 34.28 6.41 13.33
C TYR A 256 33.87 7.21 14.58
N ILE A 257 34.48 6.94 15.74
CA ILE A 257 34.20 7.69 16.96
C ILE A 257 34.65 9.15 16.83
N ASP A 258 35.83 9.39 16.25
CA ASP A 258 36.35 10.74 15.99
C ASP A 258 35.42 11.54 15.05
N ASP A 259 34.88 10.92 14.00
CA ASP A 259 33.91 11.55 13.09
C ASP A 259 32.59 11.90 13.80
N ILE A 260 32.08 10.99 14.64
CA ILE A 260 30.87 11.23 15.44
C ILE A 260 31.09 12.36 16.45
N GLU A 261 32.24 12.42 17.13
CA GLU A 261 32.58 13.51 18.05
C GLU A 261 32.78 14.85 17.31
N GLY A 262 33.36 14.81 16.10
CA GLY A 262 33.48 15.98 15.22
C GLY A 262 32.14 16.53 14.73
N GLN A 263 31.10 15.70 14.71
CA GLN A 263 29.73 16.07 14.32
C GLN A 263 28.85 16.58 15.48
N VAL A 264 29.42 16.81 16.68
CA VAL A 264 28.68 17.42 17.80
C VAL A 264 28.21 18.83 17.43
N GLN A 265 26.94 18.94 17.03
CA GLN A 265 26.29 20.22 16.77
C GLN A 265 25.88 20.86 18.10
N ASN A 266 26.61 21.88 18.53
CA ASN A 266 26.19 22.74 19.62
C ASN A 266 24.95 23.54 19.20
N ARG A 267 23.77 23.16 19.70
CA ARG A 267 22.55 23.95 19.54
C ARG A 267 22.57 25.12 20.52
N ILE A 268 22.62 26.34 19.99
CA ILE A 268 22.50 27.56 20.79
C ILE A 268 21.09 28.12 20.61
N SER A 269 20.37 28.29 21.72
CA SER A 269 19.10 29.04 21.76
C SER A 269 19.40 30.47 22.21
N HIS A 270 18.85 31.47 21.50
CA HIS A 270 18.98 32.88 21.87
C HIS A 270 17.60 33.49 22.15
N TYR A 271 17.50 34.27 23.24
CA TYR A 271 16.32 35.09 23.54
C TYR A 271 16.70 36.56 23.39
N MET A 272 16.17 37.20 22.34
CA MET A 272 16.38 38.62 22.10
C MET A 272 15.26 39.44 22.73
N ILE A 273 15.62 40.41 23.57
CA ILE A 273 14.69 41.39 24.14
C ILE A 273 14.92 42.72 23.45
N GLU A 274 13.97 43.14 22.62
CA GLU A 274 14.05 44.42 21.92
C GLU A 274 13.71 45.58 22.84
N LYS A 275 14.62 46.56 22.93
CA LYS A 275 14.44 47.76 23.76
C LYS A 275 13.20 48.58 23.38
N SER A 276 12.82 48.60 22.11
CA SER A 276 11.65 49.32 21.58
C SER A 276 10.33 48.94 22.27
N ASN A 277 10.24 47.73 22.83
CA ASN A 277 9.05 47.21 23.50
C ASN A 277 8.95 47.64 24.97
N TYR A 278 9.87 48.49 25.45
CA TYR A 278 9.93 48.94 26.85
C TYR A 278 10.10 50.45 26.94
N ASN A 279 9.50 51.05 27.99
CA ASN A 279 9.49 52.50 28.20
C ASN A 279 10.88 53.07 28.56
N SER A 280 11.80 52.23 29.04
CA SER A 280 13.16 52.61 29.37
C SER A 280 14.16 51.45 29.19
N SER A 281 15.46 51.78 29.09
CA SER A 281 16.52 50.77 29.09
C SER A 281 16.58 49.96 30.39
N ALA A 282 16.11 50.54 31.51
CA ALA A 282 16.08 49.87 32.81
C ALA A 282 15.01 48.76 32.83
N ASP A 283 13.83 49.02 32.27
CA ASP A 283 12.73 48.05 32.20
C ASP A 283 13.04 46.86 31.28
N ALA A 284 13.70 47.15 30.14
CA ALA A 284 14.20 46.11 29.25
C ALA A 284 15.24 45.23 29.95
N ARG A 285 16.14 45.83 30.76
CA ARG A 285 17.15 45.08 31.52
C ARG A 285 16.53 44.21 32.60
N GLN A 286 15.51 44.71 33.30
CA GLN A 286 14.79 43.92 34.30
C GLN A 286 14.12 42.68 33.68
N SER A 287 13.62 42.80 32.46
CA SER A 287 13.04 41.67 31.72
C SER A 287 14.10 40.64 31.32
N ILE A 288 15.29 41.08 30.91
CA ILE A 288 16.44 40.19 30.69
C ILE A 288 16.82 39.45 31.97
N ASP A 289 16.94 40.16 33.10
CA ASP A 289 17.33 39.56 34.37
C ASP A 289 16.26 38.57 34.90
N LYS A 290 14.97 38.84 34.61
CA LYS A 290 13.88 37.91 34.90
C LYS A 290 13.98 36.64 34.05
N VAL A 291 14.13 36.77 32.73
CA VAL A 291 14.29 35.63 31.82
C VAL A 291 15.53 34.82 32.19
N LEU A 292 16.64 35.47 32.56
CA LEU A 292 17.85 34.80 33.04
C LEU A 292 17.57 33.97 34.31
N LYS A 293 16.79 34.51 35.25
CA LYS A 293 16.40 33.80 36.48
C LYS A 293 15.46 32.63 36.20
N ASP A 294 14.56 32.78 35.24
CA ASP A 294 13.63 31.72 34.82
C ASP A 294 14.38 30.58 34.09
N ILE A 295 15.40 30.90 33.29
CA ILE A 295 16.34 29.92 32.71
C ILE A 295 17.14 29.20 33.81
N GLN A 296 17.73 29.95 34.75
CA GLN A 296 18.52 29.38 35.85
C GLN A 296 17.70 28.51 36.81
N SER A 297 16.40 28.73 36.90
CA SER A 297 15.48 27.93 37.72
C SER A 297 14.83 26.76 36.96
N GLY A 298 15.12 26.60 35.66
CA GLY A 298 14.61 25.52 34.82
C GLY A 298 13.12 25.66 34.47
N ILE A 299 12.53 26.84 34.63
CA ILE A 299 11.15 27.14 34.25
C ILE A 299 11.05 27.39 32.74
N LEU A 300 12.13 27.91 32.14
CA LEU A 300 12.32 28.07 30.70
C LEU A 300 13.57 27.26 30.27
N THR A 301 13.46 26.51 29.18
CA THR A 301 14.53 25.70 28.59
C THR A 301 15.04 26.30 27.29
#